data_AF-A0A1Y4JKU5-F1
#
_entry.id   AF-A0A1Y4JKU5-F1
#
_cell.length_a   1.000
_cell.length_b   1.000
_cell.length_c   1.000
_cell.angle_alpha   90.00
_cell.angle_beta   90.00
_cell.angle_gamma   90.00
#
_symmetry.space_group_name_H-M   'P 1'
#
loop_
_entity.id
_entity.type
_entity.pdbx_description
1 polymer ?
#
loop_
_entity_poly.entity_id
_entity_poly.type
_entity_poly.pdbx_seq_one_letter_code
_entity_poly.pdbx_strand_id
1 'polypeptide(L)'
;MNQLIFSFINNVNMKLLYFVLLFLLSSCDNMYNKNVIGNFYLTATESLDDLCLVYYEHKSNSYPAIIAYGIFSVQYNCEYIIVKKHPFLNPQSRLRFDVNITEFYIIKNVHTDFFEDKNCLGPLNEEMFIQKIKELNIDNLKEFSIKK
;
A
#
# COMPACT_ATOMS: atom_id res chain seq x y z
N MET A 1 -41.31 12.71 44.39
CA MET A 1 -39.88 12.35 44.37
C MET A 1 -39.49 11.34 43.28
N ASN A 2 -40.43 10.56 42.71
CA ASN A 2 -40.10 9.50 41.74
C ASN A 2 -39.99 9.95 40.26
N GLN A 3 -40.63 11.05 39.83
CA GLN A 3 -40.56 11.47 38.42
C GLN A 3 -39.21 12.12 38.04
N LEU A 4 -38.56 12.80 38.97
CA LEU A 4 -37.21 13.38 38.77
C LEU A 4 -36.13 12.29 38.65
N ILE A 5 -36.27 11.18 39.37
CA ILE A 5 -35.33 10.05 39.33
C ILE A 5 -35.46 9.30 37.99
N PHE A 6 -36.69 9.06 37.51
CA PHE A 6 -36.91 8.43 36.21
C PHE A 6 -36.44 9.30 35.02
N SER A 7 -36.62 10.61 35.07
CA SER A 7 -36.12 11.51 34.01
C SER A 7 -34.58 11.63 34.02
N PHE A 8 -33.95 11.58 35.20
CA PHE A 8 -32.49 11.59 35.34
C PHE A 8 -31.88 10.27 34.86
N ILE A 9 -32.47 9.12 35.21
CA ILE A 9 -32.05 7.78 34.74
C ILE A 9 -32.20 7.68 33.21
N ASN A 10 -33.30 8.19 32.64
CA ASN A 10 -33.49 8.22 31.19
C ASN A 10 -32.47 9.11 30.47
N ASN A 11 -32.12 10.27 31.04
CA ASN A 11 -31.08 11.14 30.47
C ASN A 11 -29.66 10.55 30.58
N VAL A 12 -29.34 9.84 31.68
CA VAL A 12 -28.06 9.15 31.84
C VAL A 12 -27.97 7.96 30.89
N ASN A 13 -29.04 7.18 30.72
CA ASN A 13 -29.10 6.07 29.77
C ASN A 13 -29.01 6.53 28.31
N MET A 14 -29.64 7.65 27.95
CA MET A 14 -29.52 8.24 26.61
C MET A 14 -28.13 8.82 26.34
N LYS A 15 -27.49 9.47 27.32
CA LYS A 15 -26.10 9.94 27.20
C LYS A 15 -25.10 8.79 27.10
N LEU A 16 -25.31 7.71 27.86
CA LEU A 16 -24.49 6.51 27.81
C LEU A 16 -24.65 5.79 26.46
N LEU A 17 -25.87 5.67 25.95
CA LEU A 17 -26.15 5.15 24.61
C LEU A 17 -25.45 5.99 23.52
N TYR A 18 -25.46 7.32 23.65
CA TYR A 18 -24.78 8.22 22.73
C TYR A 18 -23.25 8.04 22.76
N PHE A 19 -22.67 7.86 23.96
CA PHE A 19 -21.24 7.54 24.12
C PHE A 19 -20.87 6.18 23.53
N VAL A 20 -21.71 5.16 23.71
CA VAL A 20 -21.50 3.83 23.11
C VAL A 20 -21.60 3.90 21.58
N LEU A 21 -22.55 4.67 21.03
CA LEU A 21 -22.64 4.91 19.58
C LEU A 21 -21.40 5.63 19.02
N LEU A 22 -20.84 6.59 19.75
CA LEU A 22 -19.61 7.29 19.34
C LEU A 22 -18.40 6.37 19.31
N PHE A 23 -18.31 5.40 20.23
CA PHE A 23 -17.25 4.38 20.22
C PHE A 23 -17.42 3.33 19.12
N LEU A 24 -18.64 3.10 18.61
CA LEU A 24 -18.89 2.20 17.48
C LEU A 24 -18.63 2.86 16.12
N LEU A 25 -18.48 4.19 16.08
CA LEU A 25 -18.21 4.97 14.87
C LEU A 25 -16.72 5.28 14.65
N SER A 26 -15.82 4.85 15.55
CA SER A 26 -14.38 4.90 15.28
C SER A 26 -13.99 3.78 14.32
N SER A 27 -14.24 3.99 13.03
CA SER A 27 -13.85 3.09 11.95
C SER A 27 -12.32 2.97 11.85
N CYS A 28 -11.85 1.78 11.46
CA CYS A 28 -10.46 1.36 11.32
C CYS A 28 -9.56 2.36 10.55
N ASP A 29 -8.62 2.98 11.25
CA ASP A 29 -7.56 3.84 10.68
C ASP A 29 -6.30 3.03 10.29
N ASN A 30 -6.43 1.71 10.10
CA ASN A 30 -5.29 0.80 9.95
C ASN A 30 -4.79 0.64 8.51
N MET A 31 -5.05 1.62 7.64
CA MET A 31 -4.50 1.61 6.28
C MET A 31 -2.99 1.87 6.34
N TYR A 32 -2.20 0.92 5.84
CA TYR A 32 -0.79 1.16 5.58
C TYR A 32 -0.70 2.19 4.46
N ASN A 33 -0.06 3.33 4.71
CA ASN A 33 0.20 4.35 3.69
C ASN A 33 1.54 5.04 4.01
N LYS A 34 2.59 4.69 3.27
CA LYS A 34 3.94 5.20 3.49
C LYS A 34 4.56 5.66 2.18
N ASN A 35 5.09 6.88 2.18
CA ASN A 35 5.84 7.41 1.06
C ASN A 35 7.18 6.67 0.91
N VAL A 36 7.50 6.22 -0.30
CA VAL A 36 8.79 5.61 -0.64
C VAL A 36 9.76 6.69 -1.11
N ILE A 37 9.39 7.39 -2.18
CA ILE A 37 10.12 8.53 -2.72
C ILE A 37 9.20 9.33 -3.65
N GLY A 38 9.31 10.66 -3.65
CA GLY A 38 8.53 11.53 -4.54
C GLY A 38 7.03 11.27 -4.40
N ASN A 39 6.37 10.97 -5.52
CA ASN A 39 4.94 10.67 -5.55
C ASN A 39 4.64 9.16 -5.40
N PHE A 40 5.62 8.30 -5.09
CA PHE A 40 5.40 6.87 -4.94
C PHE A 40 5.11 6.50 -3.48
N TYR A 41 4.05 5.72 -3.26
CA TYR A 41 3.63 5.26 -1.95
C TYR A 41 3.44 3.75 -1.95
N LEU A 42 3.68 3.12 -0.79
CA LEU A 42 3.20 1.78 -0.51
C LEU A 42 1.92 1.88 0.30
N THR A 43 0.87 1.23 -0.18
CA THR A 43 -0.45 1.23 0.44
C THR A 43 -0.97 -0.18 0.68
N ALA A 44 -1.72 -0.40 1.76
CA ALA A 44 -2.45 -1.64 1.99
C ALA A 44 -3.66 -1.37 2.90
N THR A 45 -4.78 -2.02 2.62
CA THR A 45 -6.06 -1.76 3.31
C THR A 45 -6.34 -2.72 4.45
N GLU A 46 -6.00 -4.01 4.29
CA GLU A 46 -6.35 -5.06 5.26
C GLU A 46 -5.11 -5.71 5.86
N SER A 47 -4.24 -6.22 5.00
CA SER A 47 -3.01 -6.90 5.40
C SER A 47 -1.81 -6.37 4.62
N LEU A 48 -0.60 -6.59 5.14
CA LEU A 48 0.61 -6.24 4.40
C LEU A 48 0.85 -7.14 3.18
N ASP A 49 0.15 -8.26 3.08
CA ASP A 49 0.15 -9.08 1.86
C ASP A 49 -0.60 -8.36 0.72
N ASP A 50 -1.45 -7.39 1.06
CA ASP A 50 -2.15 -6.52 0.11
C ASP A 50 -1.32 -5.28 -0.31
N LEU A 51 -0.03 -5.23 0.02
CA LEU A 51 0.80 -4.09 -0.32
C LEU A 51 0.79 -3.83 -1.83
N CYS A 52 0.49 -2.58 -2.19
CA CYS A 52 0.51 -2.06 -3.54
C CYS A 52 1.48 -0.88 -3.62
N LEU A 53 2.30 -0.85 -4.67
CA LEU A 53 3.01 0.36 -5.07
C LEU A 53 2.08 1.20 -5.92
N VAL A 54 1.79 2.40 -5.45
CA VAL A 54 0.88 3.35 -6.09
C VAL A 54 1.61 4.64 -6.43
N TYR A 55 1.10 5.36 -7.43
CA TYR A 55 1.55 6.71 -7.76
C TYR A 55 0.51 7.72 -7.29
N TYR A 56 0.92 8.76 -6.56
CA TYR A 56 0.03 9.84 -6.17
C TYR A 56 -0.10 10.86 -7.30
N GLU A 57 -1.28 10.89 -7.92
CA GLU A 57 -1.62 11.86 -8.96
C GLU A 57 -2.32 13.09 -8.34
N HIS A 58 -1.63 14.22 -8.28
CA HIS A 58 -2.10 15.44 -7.60
C HIS A 58 -3.39 16.01 -8.22
N LYS A 59 -3.54 15.94 -9.55
CA LYS A 59 -4.70 16.52 -10.26
C LYS A 59 -6.01 15.80 -9.95
N SER A 60 -5.95 14.48 -9.88
CA SER A 60 -7.11 13.63 -9.59
C SER A 60 -7.25 13.31 -8.10
N ASN A 61 -6.25 13.70 -7.29
CA ASN A 61 -6.12 13.32 -5.88
C ASN A 61 -6.34 11.82 -5.68
N SER A 62 -5.66 11.02 -6.50
CA SER A 62 -5.84 9.58 -6.56
C SER A 62 -4.52 8.82 -6.48
N TYR A 63 -4.62 7.53 -6.20
CA TYR A 63 -3.48 6.62 -6.02
C TYR A 63 -3.60 5.43 -6.98
N PRO A 64 -3.48 5.62 -8.32
CA PRO A 64 -3.44 4.50 -9.26
C PRO A 64 -2.34 3.51 -8.89
N ALA A 65 -2.71 2.23 -8.88
CA ALA A 65 -1.78 1.14 -8.63
C ALA A 65 -0.86 0.94 -9.83
N ILE A 66 0.45 0.90 -9.57
CA ILE A 66 1.47 0.51 -10.54
C ILE A 66 1.72 -1.00 -10.41
N ILE A 67 2.02 -1.44 -9.18
CA ILE A 67 2.22 -2.86 -8.86
C ILE A 67 1.25 -3.21 -7.73
N ALA A 68 0.41 -4.20 -7.97
CA ALA A 68 -0.62 -4.59 -7.02
C ALA A 68 -0.27 -5.92 -6.34
N TYR A 69 -0.39 -5.94 -5.01
CA TYR A 69 -0.35 -7.10 -4.11
C TYR A 69 0.98 -7.88 -4.08
N GLY A 70 1.18 -8.65 -3.01
CA GLY A 70 2.26 -9.64 -2.90
C GLY A 70 3.67 -9.05 -2.82
N ILE A 71 3.80 -7.75 -2.65
CA ILE A 71 5.08 -7.05 -2.53
C ILE A 71 5.71 -7.40 -1.18
N PHE A 72 6.93 -7.90 -1.21
CA PHE A 72 7.66 -8.28 0.01
C PHE A 72 8.99 -7.54 0.19
N SER A 73 9.51 -6.86 -0.84
CA SER A 73 10.70 -6.02 -0.74
C SER A 73 10.62 -4.86 -1.74
N VAL A 74 11.06 -3.69 -1.27
CA VAL A 74 11.14 -2.47 -2.06
C VAL A 74 12.47 -1.80 -1.77
N GLN A 75 13.19 -1.46 -2.83
CA GLN A 75 14.43 -0.72 -2.75
C GLN A 75 14.34 0.49 -3.67
N TYR A 76 15.05 1.57 -3.37
CA TYR A 76 14.98 2.78 -4.19
C TYR A 76 16.25 3.63 -4.11
N ASN A 77 16.49 4.41 -5.15
CA ASN A 77 17.43 5.52 -5.16
C ASN A 77 16.70 6.75 -5.72
N CYS A 78 17.43 7.80 -6.14
CA CYS A 78 16.80 8.99 -6.69
C CYS A 78 16.18 8.79 -8.09
N GLU A 79 16.54 7.73 -8.81
CA GLU A 79 16.15 7.50 -10.21
C GLU A 79 15.23 6.31 -10.39
N TYR A 80 15.30 5.32 -9.51
CA TYR A 80 14.62 4.03 -9.65
C TYR A 80 14.05 3.52 -8.34
N ILE A 81 12.99 2.75 -8.47
CA ILE A 81 12.39 1.92 -7.43
C ILE A 81 12.40 0.48 -7.94
N ILE A 82 12.95 -0.43 -7.16
CA ILE A 82 12.95 -1.86 -7.41
C ILE A 82 11.89 -2.49 -6.52
N VAL A 83 11.01 -3.29 -7.10
CA VAL A 83 9.99 -4.05 -6.37
C VAL A 83 10.20 -5.53 -6.61
N LYS A 84 10.16 -6.31 -5.54
CA LYS A 84 10.05 -7.77 -5.60
C LYS A 84 8.70 -8.18 -5.05
N LYS A 85 7.99 -9.03 -5.80
CA LYS A 85 6.71 -9.59 -5.35
C LYS A 85 6.58 -11.06 -5.67
N HIS A 86 5.66 -11.71 -4.96
CA HIS A 86 5.18 -13.04 -5.30
C HIS A 86 3.94 -12.92 -6.21
N PRO A 87 3.86 -13.68 -7.32
CA PRO A 87 2.65 -13.73 -8.13
C PRO A 87 1.54 -14.48 -7.38
N PHE A 88 0.29 -14.34 -7.86
CA PHE A 88 -0.81 -15.16 -7.35
C PHE A 88 -0.58 -16.63 -7.71
N LEU A 89 -0.85 -17.53 -6.76
CA LEU A 89 -0.78 -18.97 -6.99
C LEU A 89 -1.82 -19.43 -8.04
N ASN A 90 -2.96 -18.75 -8.09
CA ASN A 90 -3.97 -18.91 -9.13
C ASN A 90 -4.34 -17.52 -9.65
N PRO A 91 -4.17 -17.23 -10.95
CA PRO A 91 -4.51 -15.92 -11.54
C PRO A 91 -5.97 -15.47 -11.31
N GLN A 92 -6.88 -16.41 -11.05
CA GLN A 92 -8.30 -16.13 -10.78
C GLN A 92 -8.60 -15.86 -9.29
N SER A 93 -7.62 -16.04 -8.40
CA SER A 93 -7.79 -15.89 -6.95
C SER A 93 -6.70 -15.03 -6.34
N ARG A 94 -7.12 -14.00 -5.61
CA ARG A 94 -6.21 -13.10 -4.88
C ARG A 94 -5.88 -13.58 -3.46
N LEU A 95 -6.31 -14.79 -3.09
CA LEU A 95 -6.23 -15.28 -1.71
C LEU A 95 -4.85 -15.83 -1.33
N ARG A 96 -4.04 -16.24 -2.31
CA ARG A 96 -2.74 -16.88 -2.06
C ARG A 96 -1.72 -16.50 -3.11
N PHE A 97 -0.48 -16.34 -2.65
CA PHE A 97 0.69 -16.09 -3.48
C PHE A 97 1.54 -17.35 -3.63
N ASP A 98 2.20 -17.50 -4.77
CA ASP A 98 3.25 -18.50 -4.93
C ASP A 98 4.58 -17.93 -4.41
N VAL A 99 4.90 -18.28 -3.16
CA VAL A 99 6.11 -17.80 -2.47
C VAL A 99 7.42 -18.35 -3.06
N ASN A 100 7.35 -19.33 -3.96
CA ASN A 100 8.53 -19.91 -4.60
C ASN A 100 8.96 -19.13 -5.85
N ILE A 101 8.11 -18.22 -6.35
CA ILE A 101 8.39 -17.40 -7.52
C ILE A 101 8.57 -15.95 -7.08
N THR A 102 9.64 -15.33 -7.56
CA THR A 102 9.86 -13.88 -7.40
C THR A 102 9.77 -13.20 -8.76
N GLU A 103 8.84 -12.25 -8.87
CA GLU A 103 8.77 -11.32 -9.98
C GLU A 103 9.50 -10.02 -9.60
N PHE A 104 10.33 -9.54 -10.51
CA PHE A 104 11.10 -8.32 -10.33
C PHE A 104 10.53 -7.21 -11.20
N TYR A 105 10.46 -6.01 -10.64
CA TYR A 105 10.03 -4.81 -11.36
C TYR A 105 11.04 -3.67 -11.15
N ILE A 106 11.28 -2.90 -12.21
CA ILE A 106 12.10 -1.70 -12.21
C ILE A 106 11.19 -0.53 -12.60
N ILE A 107 10.99 0.40 -11.67
CA ILE A 107 10.12 1.56 -11.84
C ILE A 107 10.99 2.81 -11.87
N LYS A 108 10.82 3.65 -12.88
CA LYS A 108 11.51 4.95 -12.95
C LYS A 108 10.85 5.94 -11.99
N ASN A 109 11.65 6.63 -11.18
CA ASN A 109 11.20 7.76 -10.38
C ASN A 109 10.97 8.96 -11.30
N VAL A 110 9.72 9.18 -11.68
CA VAL A 110 9.32 10.31 -12.53
C VAL A 110 8.93 11.52 -11.68
N HIS A 111 9.21 12.71 -12.18
CA HIS A 111 8.88 13.99 -11.54
C HIS A 111 7.76 14.70 -12.32
N THR A 112 6.69 13.97 -12.62
CA THR A 112 5.55 14.42 -13.43
C THR A 112 4.25 14.22 -12.67
N ASP A 113 3.16 14.88 -13.07
CA ASP A 113 1.87 14.67 -12.40
C ASP A 113 1.24 13.30 -12.71
N PHE A 114 1.71 12.62 -13.75
CA PHE A 114 1.16 11.35 -14.24
C PHE A 114 2.26 10.30 -14.39
N PHE A 115 1.92 9.03 -14.11
CA PHE A 115 2.79 7.88 -14.32
C PHE A 115 2.36 7.10 -15.56
N GLU A 116 3.25 6.98 -16.55
CA GLU A 116 3.02 6.16 -17.73
C GLU A 116 3.58 4.74 -17.56
N ASP A 117 2.87 3.73 -18.09
CA ASP A 117 3.26 2.31 -18.02
C ASP A 117 4.68 2.03 -18.53
N LYS A 118 5.15 2.79 -19.54
CA LYS A 118 6.51 2.66 -20.07
C LYS A 118 7.62 2.89 -19.04
N ASN A 119 7.29 3.53 -17.91
CA ASN A 119 8.22 3.76 -16.80
C ASN A 119 8.30 2.58 -15.84
N CYS A 120 7.55 1.50 -16.07
CA CYS A 120 7.59 0.27 -15.30
C CYS A 120 8.05 -0.89 -16.19
N LEU A 121 9.16 -1.51 -15.84
CA LEU A 121 9.66 -2.72 -16.49
C LEU A 121 9.34 -3.93 -15.62
N GLY A 122 8.55 -4.86 -16.14
CA GLY A 122 8.28 -6.15 -15.52
C GLY A 122 6.90 -6.73 -15.89
N PRO A 123 6.55 -7.91 -15.38
CA PRO A 123 7.38 -8.75 -14.50
C PRO A 123 8.62 -9.28 -15.22
N LEU A 124 9.77 -9.25 -14.54
CA LEU A 124 11.02 -9.86 -14.99
C LEU A 124 11.32 -11.10 -14.14
N ASN A 125 11.99 -12.09 -14.73
CA ASN A 125 12.69 -13.12 -13.96
C ASN A 125 14.05 -12.60 -13.48
N GLU A 126 14.75 -13.38 -12.65
CA GLU A 126 16.03 -12.96 -12.05
C GLU A 126 17.12 -12.65 -13.09
N GLU A 127 17.26 -13.47 -14.13
CA GLU A 127 18.27 -13.27 -15.18
C GLU A 127 18.02 -11.95 -15.95
N MET A 128 16.79 -11.74 -16.40
CA MET A 128 16.39 -10.50 -17.08
C MET A 128 16.53 -9.28 -16.18
N PHE A 129 16.21 -9.41 -14.89
CA PHE A 129 16.37 -8.35 -13.91
C PHE A 129 17.84 -7.96 -13.74
N ILE A 130 18.74 -8.93 -13.53
CA ILE A 130 20.18 -8.68 -13.38
C ILE A 130 20.74 -8.02 -14.65
N GLN A 131 20.32 -8.47 -15.83
CA GLN A 131 20.71 -7.84 -17.08
C GLN A 131 20.25 -6.39 -17.14
N LYS A 132 18.99 -6.10 -16.82
CA LYS A 132 18.45 -4.73 -16.85
C LYS A 132 19.08 -3.81 -15.81
N ILE A 133 19.38 -4.30 -14.61
CA ILE A 133 20.13 -3.53 -13.59
C ILE A 133 21.48 -3.07 -14.13
N LYS A 134 22.21 -3.96 -14.82
CA LYS A 134 23.50 -3.63 -15.44
C LYS A 134 23.35 -2.66 -16.61
N GLU A 135 22.40 -2.92 -17.51
CA GLU A 135 22.16 -2.06 -18.68
C GLU A 135 21.78 -0.63 -18.29
N LEU A 136 21.00 -0.48 -17.21
CA LEU A 136 20.55 0.81 -16.70
C LEU A 136 21.53 1.43 -15.69
N ASN A 137 22.64 0.76 -15.38
CA ASN A 137 23.62 1.17 -14.39
C ASN A 137 23.00 1.55 -13.03
N ILE A 138 22.08 0.73 -12.54
CA ILE A 138 21.36 0.98 -11.28
C ILE A 138 22.23 0.55 -10.11
N ASP A 139 22.53 1.51 -9.23
CA ASP A 139 23.33 1.30 -8.02
C ASP A 139 22.76 2.09 -6.82
N ASN A 140 23.46 2.02 -5.68
CA ASN A 140 23.18 2.84 -4.49
C ASN A 140 21.73 2.76 -3.97
N LEU A 141 21.11 1.59 -4.11
CA LEU A 141 19.75 1.34 -3.65
C LEU A 141 19.66 1.31 -2.11
N LYS A 142 18.64 1.96 -1.57
CA LYS A 142 18.27 1.94 -0.15
C LYS A 142 17.11 0.97 0.03
N GLU A 143 17.16 0.14 1.06
CA GLU A 143 16.02 -0.69 1.45
C GLU A 143 14.92 0.19 2.06
N PHE A 144 13.68 -0.01 1.61
CA PHE A 144 12.52 0.57 2.25
C PHE A 144 12.04 -0.37 3.39
N SER A 145 11.97 0.15 4.61
CA SER A 145 11.55 -0.64 5.78
C SER A 145 10.03 -0.84 5.80
N ILE A 146 9.58 -2.01 5.35
CA ILE A 146 8.20 -2.46 5.52
C ILE A 146 8.05 -2.96 6.96
N LYS A 147 7.44 -2.16 7.83
CA LYS A 147 7.19 -2.54 9.22
C LYS A 147 5.91 -3.37 9.30
N LYS A 148 6.06 -4.64 9.68
CA LYS A 148 4.96 -5.54 9.99
C LYS A 148 4.40 -5.31 11.39
#